data_AF-M0JXR8-F1
#
_entry.id   AF-M0JXR8-F1
#
_cell.length_a   1.000
_cell.length_b   1.000
_cell.length_c   1.000
_cell.angle_alpha   90.00
_cell.angle_beta   90.00
_cell.angle_gamma   90.00
#
_symmetry.space_group_name_H-M   'P 1'
#
loop_
_entity.id
_entity.type
_entity.pdbx_description
1 polymer ?
#
loop_
_entity_poly.entity_id
_entity_poly.type
_entity_poly.pdbx_seq_one_letter_code
_entity_poly.pdbx_strand_id
1 'polypeptide(L)'
;MSTQIEQQETETEADEETEPEVESPGDRRRAQRDERQAQEQAQREVEEETLDDEDTITLKVFRYDPEVEGKQEPRFDDFRVPFHKGMTILDALIYARDHYDSSLTFRHSCRQAVCGSDALFVNGRQRLGCKTQISELEDPVRIEPLPHQEVVKDLVVDMEHFYDQMEAVEPYFDADETPDDKLEEQRQTRENREKVKMSTRCIWCGACMSSCNIAAGDNEYLGPAAINKAYRFAMDEREGENRKQERLRIIEQEHGVWRCQTQFSCTEVCPKDIPLTEHIQELKREAVKNNLKFW
;
A
#
# COMPACT_ATOMS: atom_id res chain seq x y z
N MET A 1 -64.83 89.24 -13.69
CA MET A 1 -64.33 88.29 -12.67
C MET A 1 -64.44 86.90 -13.26
N SER A 2 -63.45 86.02 -13.01
CA SER A 2 -63.03 84.94 -13.93
C SER A 2 -62.53 85.48 -15.30
N THR A 3 -61.54 84.90 -16.00
CA THR A 3 -60.48 83.89 -15.70
C THR A 3 -59.32 84.12 -16.75
N GLN A 4 -58.19 83.40 -16.87
CA GLN A 4 -57.72 82.12 -16.30
C GLN A 4 -56.18 82.05 -16.21
N ILE A 5 -55.69 81.31 -15.21
CA ILE A 5 -54.51 80.40 -15.16
C ILE A 5 -53.40 80.52 -16.22
N GLU A 6 -52.15 80.58 -15.72
CA GLU A 6 -50.93 80.12 -16.39
C GLU A 6 -50.13 79.28 -15.37
N GLN A 7 -49.34 78.29 -15.81
CA GLN A 7 -48.59 77.37 -14.92
C GLN A 7 -47.10 77.72 -14.90
N GLN A 8 -46.47 77.59 -13.73
CA GLN A 8 -45.03 77.78 -13.55
C GLN A 8 -44.43 76.54 -12.88
N GLU A 9 -43.26 76.13 -13.37
CA GLU A 9 -42.51 74.97 -12.88
C GLU A 9 -41.82 75.28 -11.54
N THR A 10 -41.70 74.26 -10.70
CA THR A 10 -40.76 74.25 -9.57
C THR A 10 -40.02 72.93 -9.57
N GLU A 11 -38.72 73.01 -9.79
CA GLU A 11 -37.79 71.90 -9.61
C GLU A 11 -37.77 71.47 -8.13
N THR A 12 -37.44 70.21 -7.87
CA THR A 12 -37.15 69.73 -6.51
C THR A 12 -36.03 68.72 -6.64
N GLU A 13 -34.85 69.08 -6.13
CA GLU A 13 -33.71 68.17 -6.08
C GLU A 13 -34.04 66.98 -5.15
N ALA A 14 -33.59 65.79 -5.52
CA ALA A 14 -33.71 64.59 -4.71
C ALA A 14 -32.31 63.99 -4.55
N ASP A 15 -31.86 63.84 -3.30
CA ASP A 15 -30.58 63.21 -2.98
C ASP A 15 -30.59 61.72 -3.37
N GLU A 16 -29.67 61.29 -4.23
CA GLU A 16 -29.41 59.88 -4.49
C GLU A 16 -28.54 59.28 -3.36
N GLU A 17 -29.18 58.84 -2.28
CA GLU A 17 -28.52 57.95 -1.30
C GLU A 17 -28.10 56.65 -2.00
N THR A 18 -26.80 56.39 -2.03
CA THR A 18 -26.25 55.20 -2.71
C THR A 18 -26.44 53.95 -1.86
N GLU A 19 -27.34 53.04 -2.25
CA GLU A 19 -27.50 51.75 -1.57
C GLU A 19 -26.19 50.93 -1.64
N PRO A 20 -25.74 50.30 -0.53
CA PRO A 20 -24.53 49.49 -0.53
C PRO A 20 -24.77 48.15 -1.26
N GLU A 21 -23.87 47.76 -2.16
CA GLU A 21 -23.95 46.48 -2.87
C GLU A 21 -23.96 45.30 -1.90
N VAL A 22 -25.10 44.59 -1.84
CA VAL A 22 -25.25 43.41 -0.99
C VAL A 22 -24.64 42.20 -1.69
N GLU A 23 -23.39 41.88 -1.33
CA GLU A 23 -22.64 40.72 -1.86
C GLU A 23 -23.51 39.45 -1.96
N SER A 24 -23.40 38.72 -3.08
CA SER A 24 -24.18 37.50 -3.23
C SER A 24 -23.67 36.38 -2.31
N PRO A 25 -24.53 35.40 -1.97
CA PRO A 25 -24.10 34.18 -1.28
C PRO A 25 -23.09 33.33 -2.07
N GLY A 26 -22.87 33.62 -3.36
CA GLY A 26 -21.81 32.99 -4.17
C GLY A 26 -20.45 33.68 -3.97
N ASP A 27 -20.44 35.00 -3.84
CA ASP A 27 -19.21 35.80 -3.73
C ASP A 27 -18.61 35.63 -2.34
N ARG A 28 -19.43 35.63 -1.28
CA ARG A 28 -18.98 35.31 0.08
C ARG A 28 -18.35 33.94 0.21
N ARG A 29 -18.85 32.92 -0.51
CA ARG A 29 -18.23 31.58 -0.54
C ARG A 29 -16.91 31.57 -1.30
N ARG A 30 -16.77 32.43 -2.32
CA ARG A 30 -15.53 32.59 -3.08
C ARG A 30 -14.48 33.27 -2.21
N ALA A 31 -14.82 34.42 -1.60
CA ALA A 31 -13.99 35.11 -0.63
C ALA A 31 -13.53 34.19 0.52
N GLN A 32 -14.44 33.45 1.16
CA GLN A 32 -14.08 32.50 2.24
C GLN A 32 -13.14 31.37 1.78
N ARG A 33 -13.27 30.90 0.53
CA ARG A 33 -12.36 29.90 -0.03
C ARG A 33 -10.99 30.53 -0.33
N ASP A 34 -10.97 31.73 -0.89
CA ASP A 34 -9.76 32.40 -1.35
C ASP A 34 -8.96 32.95 -0.15
N GLU A 35 -9.63 33.44 0.91
CA GLU A 35 -9.05 33.69 2.23
C GLU A 35 -8.43 32.43 2.84
N ARG A 36 -9.16 31.29 2.79
CA ARG A 36 -8.65 30.02 3.30
C ARG A 36 -7.41 29.56 2.52
N GLN A 37 -7.41 29.69 1.19
CA GLN A 37 -6.24 29.36 0.37
C GLN A 37 -5.05 30.29 0.68
N ALA A 38 -5.29 31.58 0.92
CA ALA A 38 -4.25 32.51 1.36
C ALA A 38 -3.70 32.18 2.75
N GLN A 39 -4.54 31.69 3.68
CA GLN A 39 -4.10 31.22 5.01
C GLN A 39 -3.31 29.90 4.90
N GLU A 40 -3.78 28.94 4.12
CA GLU A 40 -3.08 27.68 3.84
C GLU A 40 -1.73 27.93 3.14
N GLN A 41 -1.64 28.93 2.26
CA GLN A 41 -0.39 29.32 1.61
C GLN A 41 0.57 30.07 2.56
N ALA A 42 0.09 31.07 3.31
CA ALA A 42 0.93 31.79 4.26
C ALA A 42 1.44 30.90 5.40
N GLN A 43 0.66 29.89 5.82
CA GLN A 43 1.14 28.88 6.76
C GLN A 43 2.25 28.02 6.15
N ARG A 44 2.16 27.65 4.86
CA ARG A 44 3.22 26.91 4.16
C ARG A 44 4.50 27.73 4.01
N GLU A 45 4.39 29.01 3.68
CA GLU A 45 5.55 29.90 3.56
C GLU A 45 6.29 30.02 4.91
N VAL A 46 5.56 30.06 6.04
CA VAL A 46 6.14 30.02 7.40
C VAL A 46 6.69 28.64 7.76
N GLU A 47 6.01 27.55 7.40
CA GLU A 47 6.51 26.19 7.62
C GLU A 47 7.80 25.94 6.82
N GLU A 48 7.89 26.39 5.57
CA GLU A 48 9.12 26.35 4.75
C GLU A 48 10.26 27.19 5.34
N GLU A 49 10.02 28.40 5.86
CA GLU A 49 11.05 29.16 6.59
C GLU A 49 11.56 28.39 7.84
N THR A 50 10.67 27.75 8.61
CA THR A 50 11.10 26.96 9.78
C THR A 50 11.87 25.69 9.43
N LEU A 51 11.66 25.14 8.23
CA LEU A 51 12.33 23.93 7.75
C LEU A 51 13.76 24.15 7.25
N ASP A 52 14.18 25.40 7.05
CA ASP A 52 15.59 25.72 6.80
C ASP A 52 16.44 25.82 8.09
N ASP A 53 15.80 25.94 9.27
CA ASP A 53 16.45 25.92 10.59
C ASP A 53 16.44 24.53 11.27
N GLU A 54 15.65 23.55 10.78
CA GLU A 54 15.61 22.16 11.29
C GLU A 54 16.41 21.16 10.42
N ASP A 55 16.87 20.06 11.03
CA ASP A 55 17.35 18.89 10.29
C ASP A 55 16.21 18.38 9.39
N THR A 56 16.40 18.40 8.06
CA THR A 56 15.38 18.00 7.07
C THR A 56 15.85 16.83 6.20
N ILE A 57 14.90 16.10 5.62
CA ILE A 57 15.14 14.99 4.68
C ILE A 57 14.29 15.18 3.42
N THR A 58 14.85 14.85 2.25
CA THR A 58 14.15 14.97 0.97
C THR A 58 13.49 13.64 0.59
N LEU A 59 12.16 13.60 0.56
CA LEU A 59 11.40 12.48 0.01
C LEU A 59 11.19 12.70 -1.48
N LYS A 60 11.70 11.79 -2.32
CA LYS A 60 11.45 11.79 -3.77
C LYS A 60 10.35 10.77 -4.09
N VAL A 61 9.11 11.23 -4.14
CA VAL A 61 7.92 10.35 -4.12
C VAL A 61 7.34 10.20 -5.52
N PHE A 62 7.13 8.97 -5.96
CA PHE A 62 6.43 8.65 -7.21
C PHE A 62 4.97 9.10 -7.13
N ARG A 63 4.48 9.74 -8.21
CA ARG A 63 3.12 10.26 -8.30
C ARG A 63 2.46 9.93 -9.64
N TYR A 64 1.18 9.59 -9.59
CA TYR A 64 0.37 9.18 -10.75
C TYR A 64 -1.13 9.24 -10.38
N ASP A 65 -1.95 9.85 -11.24
CA ASP A 65 -3.40 9.92 -11.02
C ASP A 65 -4.14 9.76 -12.36
N PRO A 66 -4.73 8.58 -12.67
CA PRO A 66 -5.34 8.33 -13.98
C PRO A 66 -6.63 9.12 -14.20
N GLU A 67 -7.32 9.49 -13.11
CA GLU A 67 -8.61 10.19 -13.15
C GLU A 67 -8.48 11.70 -13.38
N VAL A 68 -7.27 12.25 -13.26
CA VAL A 68 -7.02 13.71 -13.30
C VAL A 68 -6.18 14.06 -14.52
N GLU A 69 -6.78 14.80 -15.46
CA GLU A 69 -6.11 15.35 -16.64
C GLU A 69 -4.84 16.13 -16.24
N GLY A 70 -3.72 15.85 -16.91
CA GLY A 70 -2.41 16.42 -16.56
C GLY A 70 -1.65 15.73 -15.41
N LYS A 71 -2.26 14.78 -14.68
CA LYS A 71 -1.57 13.90 -13.71
C LYS A 71 -1.46 12.43 -14.18
N GLN A 72 -1.88 12.16 -15.42
CA GLN A 72 -1.92 10.84 -16.05
C GLN A 72 -0.54 10.30 -16.51
N GLU A 73 0.52 11.12 -16.49
CA GLU A 73 1.89 10.65 -16.72
C GLU A 73 2.61 10.45 -15.38
N PRO A 74 3.27 9.30 -15.14
CA PRO A 74 4.08 9.06 -13.95
C PRO A 74 5.21 10.09 -13.79
N ARG A 75 5.29 10.68 -12.60
CA ARG A 75 6.29 11.70 -12.24
C ARG A 75 6.86 11.46 -10.84
N PHE A 76 7.79 12.32 -10.42
CA PHE A 76 8.24 12.41 -9.04
C PHE A 76 8.05 13.82 -8.51
N ASP A 77 7.35 13.95 -7.38
CA ASP A 77 7.28 15.19 -6.61
C ASP A 77 8.27 15.05 -5.43
N ASP A 78 9.02 16.11 -5.14
CA ASP A 78 9.99 16.15 -4.03
C ASP A 78 9.40 16.90 -2.83
N PHE A 79 9.47 16.31 -1.63
CA PHE A 79 8.95 16.86 -0.38
C PHE A 79 10.05 16.93 0.68
N ARG A 80 10.35 18.11 1.21
CA ARG A 80 11.41 18.31 2.22
C ARG A 80 10.81 18.34 3.63
N VAL A 81 10.80 17.20 4.32
CA VAL A 81 10.09 17.03 5.60
C VAL A 81 11.05 17.13 6.80
N PRO A 82 10.60 17.58 7.99
CA PRO A 82 11.45 17.69 9.17
C PRO A 82 11.81 16.30 9.70
N PHE A 83 13.11 16.05 9.88
CA PHE A 83 13.64 14.79 10.36
C PHE A 83 13.73 14.77 11.88
N HIS A 84 13.30 13.66 12.48
CA HIS A 84 13.55 13.37 13.88
C HIS A 84 13.97 11.92 14.10
N LYS A 85 14.75 11.68 15.16
CA LYS A 85 15.27 10.35 15.45
C LYS A 85 14.15 9.35 15.73
N GLY A 86 14.12 8.27 14.93
CA GLY A 86 13.10 7.22 15.01
C GLY A 86 11.93 7.40 14.04
N MET A 87 11.88 8.52 13.30
CA MET A 87 10.87 8.75 12.26
C MET A 87 10.92 7.65 11.19
N THR A 88 9.75 7.09 10.86
CA THR A 88 9.64 6.08 9.80
C THR A 88 9.23 6.71 8.47
N ILE A 89 9.41 5.97 7.37
CA ILE A 89 8.95 6.40 6.04
C ILE A 89 7.44 6.68 6.06
N LEU A 90 6.66 5.90 6.81
CA LEU A 90 5.22 6.13 6.92
C LEU A 90 4.90 7.47 7.58
N ASP A 91 5.67 7.88 8.59
CA ASP A 91 5.46 9.16 9.27
C ASP A 91 5.83 10.33 8.35
N ALA A 92 6.87 10.15 7.54
CA ALA A 92 7.29 11.10 6.51
C ALA A 92 6.27 11.25 5.38
N LEU A 93 5.68 10.15 4.88
CA LEU A 93 4.61 10.19 3.88
C LEU A 93 3.31 10.79 4.44
N ILE A 94 3.02 10.57 5.73
CA ILE A 94 1.90 11.20 6.42
C ILE A 94 2.12 12.72 6.52
N TYR A 95 3.31 13.17 6.93
CA TYR A 95 3.65 14.60 6.96
C TYR A 95 3.58 15.22 5.55
N ALA A 96 4.16 14.57 4.54
CA ALA A 96 4.12 15.02 3.16
C ALA A 96 2.68 15.23 2.64
N ARG A 97 1.77 14.29 2.95
CA ARG A 97 0.36 14.38 2.60
C ARG A 97 -0.37 15.49 3.39
N ASP A 98 -0.17 15.55 4.70
CA ASP A 98 -0.99 16.39 5.57
C ASP A 98 -0.58 17.88 5.51
N HIS A 99 0.66 18.19 5.15
CA HIS A 99 1.17 19.55 5.00
C HIS A 99 1.23 20.04 3.54
N TYR A 100 1.78 19.25 2.59
CA TYR A 100 2.06 19.71 1.22
C TYR A 100 1.01 19.32 0.17
N ASP A 101 0.64 18.04 0.07
CA ASP A 101 -0.34 17.59 -0.93
C ASP A 101 -1.25 16.48 -0.38
N SER A 102 -2.46 16.87 0.02
CA SER A 102 -3.47 15.94 0.53
C SER A 102 -4.03 14.97 -0.52
N SER A 103 -3.64 15.09 -1.80
CA SER A 103 -3.90 14.07 -2.82
C SER A 103 -2.86 12.95 -2.86
N LEU A 104 -1.76 13.03 -2.07
CA LEU A 104 -0.75 11.97 -1.96
C LEU A 104 -1.35 10.68 -1.38
N THR A 105 -1.45 9.65 -2.22
CA THR A 105 -2.19 8.42 -1.91
C THR A 105 -1.26 7.22 -1.65
N PHE A 106 -1.43 6.57 -0.50
CA PHE A 106 -0.69 5.36 -0.11
C PHE A 106 -1.49 4.51 0.88
N ARG A 107 -1.29 3.17 0.86
CA ARG A 107 -1.94 2.27 1.83
C ARG A 107 -1.15 2.22 3.14
N HIS A 108 -1.84 2.32 4.27
CA HIS A 108 -1.26 2.11 5.60
C HIS A 108 -2.34 1.70 6.63
N SER A 109 -1.92 1.12 7.77
CA SER A 109 -2.83 0.86 8.89
C SER A 109 -2.10 0.68 10.24
N CYS A 110 -1.47 -0.47 10.50
CA CYS A 110 -1.13 -0.88 11.87
C CYS A 110 0.01 -0.13 12.57
N ARG A 111 0.83 0.63 11.82
CA ARG A 111 2.07 1.33 12.24
C ARG A 111 3.07 0.47 13.04
N GLN A 112 3.06 -0.86 12.89
CA GLN A 112 3.89 -1.79 13.67
C GLN A 112 4.34 -3.07 12.92
N ALA A 113 4.40 -3.03 11.58
CA ALA A 113 4.86 -4.14 10.74
C ALA A 113 4.10 -5.48 10.91
N VAL A 114 2.76 -5.42 11.05
CA VAL A 114 1.87 -6.59 11.23
C VAL A 114 0.80 -6.73 10.13
N CYS A 115 0.20 -5.63 9.63
CA CYS A 115 -0.87 -5.72 8.62
C CYS A 115 -0.38 -5.83 7.17
N GLY A 116 0.89 -5.55 6.89
CA GLY A 116 1.51 -5.67 5.56
C GLY A 116 1.07 -4.65 4.50
N SER A 117 0.10 -3.79 4.81
CA SER A 117 -0.55 -2.88 3.86
C SER A 117 0.37 -1.79 3.29
N ASP A 118 1.45 -1.45 4.01
CA ASP A 118 2.37 -0.34 3.76
C ASP A 118 3.71 -0.80 3.14
N ALA A 119 3.66 -1.83 2.30
CA ALA A 119 4.81 -2.26 1.51
C ALA A 119 5.05 -1.32 0.33
N LEU A 120 6.29 -0.85 0.20
CA LEU A 120 6.73 0.16 -0.76
C LEU A 120 8.09 -0.23 -1.35
N PHE A 121 8.47 0.36 -2.46
CA PHE A 121 9.83 0.25 -3.01
C PHE A 121 10.62 1.50 -2.67
N VAL A 122 11.72 1.34 -1.92
CA VAL A 122 12.43 2.44 -1.29
C VAL A 122 13.94 2.27 -1.44
N ASN A 123 14.58 3.29 -2.03
CA ASN A 123 16.00 3.27 -2.41
C ASN A 123 16.44 1.92 -3.02
N GLY A 124 15.65 1.40 -3.97
CA GLY A 124 15.96 0.17 -4.70
C GLY A 124 15.60 -1.16 -4.01
N ARG A 125 14.93 -1.17 -2.84
CA ARG A 125 14.53 -2.40 -2.13
C ARG A 125 13.07 -2.33 -1.66
N GLN A 126 12.33 -3.45 -1.75
CA GLN A 126 11.01 -3.56 -1.11
C GLN A 126 11.15 -3.48 0.43
N ARG A 127 10.36 -2.61 1.06
CA ARG A 127 10.37 -2.33 2.50
C ARG A 127 8.96 -2.08 3.04
N LEU A 128 8.76 -2.13 4.35
CA LEU A 128 7.54 -1.63 5.00
C LEU A 128 7.75 -0.20 5.50
N GLY A 129 6.83 0.70 5.19
CA GLY A 129 6.91 2.11 5.53
C GLY A 129 7.04 2.36 7.03
N CYS A 130 6.24 1.67 7.85
CA CYS A 130 6.24 1.77 9.32
C CYS A 130 7.31 0.92 10.02
N LYS A 131 8.09 0.11 9.29
CA LYS A 131 9.24 -0.64 9.86
C LYS A 131 10.55 0.12 9.66
N THR A 132 10.67 0.85 8.56
CA THR A 132 11.95 1.42 8.12
C THR A 132 12.13 2.82 8.68
N GLN A 133 13.19 3.03 9.45
CA GLN A 133 13.57 4.37 9.91
C GLN A 133 14.28 5.13 8.80
N ILE A 134 14.07 6.44 8.72
CA ILE A 134 14.73 7.30 7.72
C ILE A 134 16.25 7.28 7.90
N SER A 135 16.73 7.20 9.14
CA SER A 135 18.16 7.10 9.50
C SER A 135 18.85 5.80 9.06
N GLU A 136 18.16 4.89 8.36
CA GLU A 136 18.72 3.68 7.75
C GLU A 136 18.87 3.82 6.22
N LEU A 137 18.62 5.01 5.67
CA LEU A 137 18.52 5.30 4.23
C LEU A 137 19.47 6.43 3.80
N GLU A 138 19.66 6.53 2.49
CA GLU A 138 20.40 7.62 1.84
C GLU A 138 19.41 8.71 1.38
N ASP A 139 19.80 9.98 1.51
CA ASP A 139 19.05 11.13 1.00
C ASP A 139 19.44 11.43 -0.47
N PRO A 140 18.51 11.72 -1.38
CA PRO A 140 17.05 11.75 -1.19
C PRO A 140 16.44 10.35 -1.05
N VAL A 141 15.50 10.22 -0.12
CA VAL A 141 14.72 8.99 0.10
C VAL A 141 13.72 8.83 -1.04
N ARG A 142 14.07 8.01 -2.04
CA ARG A 142 13.22 7.71 -3.19
C ARG A 142 12.18 6.65 -2.84
N ILE A 143 10.91 6.99 -3.02
CA ILE A 143 9.75 6.15 -2.65
C ILE A 143 8.89 5.91 -3.88
N GLU A 144 8.66 4.64 -4.19
CA GLU A 144 7.94 4.16 -5.37
C GLU A 144 6.88 3.12 -4.98
N PRO A 145 5.82 2.95 -5.79
CA PRO A 145 4.94 1.78 -5.69
C PRO A 145 5.75 0.49 -5.86
N LEU A 146 5.20 -0.64 -5.41
CA LEU A 146 5.86 -1.94 -5.55
C LEU A 146 6.04 -2.30 -7.05
N PRO A 147 7.26 -2.61 -7.52
CA PRO A 147 7.48 -3.16 -8.85
C PRO A 147 6.65 -4.41 -9.13
N HIS A 148 6.38 -4.65 -10.41
CA HIS A 148 5.67 -5.82 -10.94
C HIS A 148 4.19 -5.93 -10.58
N GLN A 149 3.56 -4.84 -10.14
CA GLN A 149 2.10 -4.70 -10.04
C GLN A 149 1.68 -3.45 -10.84
N GLU A 150 0.44 -3.40 -11.32
CA GLU A 150 -0.10 -2.20 -11.95
C GLU A 150 -0.32 -1.10 -10.89
N VAL A 151 -0.15 0.17 -11.26
CA VAL A 151 -0.32 1.30 -10.33
C VAL A 151 -1.72 1.87 -10.49
N VAL A 152 -2.50 1.87 -9.41
CA VAL A 152 -3.84 2.46 -9.37
C VAL A 152 -3.76 3.98 -9.17
N LYS A 153 -2.97 4.43 -8.19
CA LYS A 153 -2.75 5.86 -7.88
C LYS A 153 -1.55 6.05 -6.95
N ASP A 154 -0.65 6.96 -7.28
CA ASP A 154 0.56 7.27 -6.51
C ASP A 154 1.32 6.00 -6.06
N LEU A 155 1.33 5.69 -4.76
CA LEU A 155 2.01 4.51 -4.19
C LEU A 155 1.10 3.29 -4.02
N VAL A 156 -0.15 3.36 -4.49
CA VAL A 156 -1.15 2.30 -4.42
C VAL A 156 -1.12 1.46 -5.70
N VAL A 157 -0.69 0.21 -5.55
CA VAL A 157 -0.72 -0.81 -6.61
C VAL A 157 -2.00 -1.65 -6.59
N ASP A 158 -2.32 -2.31 -7.70
CA ASP A 158 -3.30 -3.39 -7.66
C ASP A 158 -2.78 -4.61 -6.89
N MET A 159 -3.70 -5.40 -6.33
CA MET A 159 -3.43 -6.60 -5.54
C MET A 159 -4.38 -7.77 -5.86
N GLU A 160 -5.27 -7.67 -6.86
CA GLU A 160 -6.25 -8.72 -7.20
C GLU A 160 -5.52 -10.02 -7.55
N HIS A 161 -4.59 -9.95 -8.51
CA HIS A 161 -3.71 -11.08 -8.87
C HIS A 161 -2.93 -11.65 -7.66
N PHE A 162 -2.53 -10.82 -6.68
CA PHE A 162 -1.88 -11.33 -5.47
C PHE A 162 -2.83 -12.21 -4.65
N TYR A 163 -4.10 -11.81 -4.53
CA TYR A 163 -5.10 -12.59 -3.80
C TYR A 163 -5.50 -13.84 -4.58
N ASP A 164 -5.65 -13.79 -5.90
CA ASP A 164 -5.94 -14.95 -6.75
C ASP A 164 -4.94 -16.08 -6.54
N GLN A 165 -3.64 -15.80 -6.60
CA GLN A 165 -2.60 -16.81 -6.34
C GLN A 165 -2.68 -17.35 -4.91
N MET A 166 -3.04 -16.50 -3.93
CA MET A 166 -3.19 -16.89 -2.53
C MET A 166 -4.44 -17.75 -2.27
N GLU A 167 -5.49 -17.61 -3.08
CA GLU A 167 -6.71 -18.44 -3.04
C GLU A 167 -6.52 -19.76 -3.81
N ALA A 168 -5.80 -19.75 -4.94
CA ALA A 168 -5.49 -20.93 -5.75
C ALA A 168 -4.74 -22.06 -5.01
N VAL A 169 -4.12 -21.75 -3.86
CA VAL A 169 -3.44 -22.73 -2.98
C VAL A 169 -4.29 -23.23 -1.81
N GLU A 170 -5.60 -22.97 -1.83
CA GLU A 170 -6.58 -23.37 -0.82
C GLU A 170 -6.18 -22.92 0.61
N PRO A 171 -6.21 -21.61 0.91
CA PRO A 171 -5.52 -21.00 2.05
C PRO A 171 -6.11 -21.26 3.45
N TYR A 172 -6.95 -22.28 3.60
CA TYR A 172 -7.66 -22.68 4.81
C TYR A 172 -7.12 -24.02 5.35
N PHE A 173 -7.40 -24.33 6.63
CA PHE A 173 -7.05 -25.63 7.23
C PHE A 173 -8.13 -26.65 6.91
N ASP A 174 -7.73 -27.84 6.46
CA ASP A 174 -8.62 -28.87 5.97
C ASP A 174 -7.97 -30.24 6.22
N ALA A 175 -8.65 -31.16 6.91
CA ALA A 175 -8.02 -32.34 7.48
C ALA A 175 -8.76 -33.64 7.14
N ASP A 176 -7.99 -34.67 6.76
CA ASP A 176 -8.47 -36.03 6.47
C ASP A 176 -9.37 -36.60 7.59
N GLU A 177 -8.99 -36.36 8.84
CA GLU A 177 -9.66 -36.84 10.05
C GLU A 177 -9.75 -35.72 11.09
N THR A 178 -10.79 -35.75 11.94
CA THR A 178 -10.98 -34.81 13.07
C THR A 178 -11.36 -35.58 14.35
N PRO A 179 -11.11 -35.04 15.55
CA PRO A 179 -11.37 -35.76 16.80
C PRO A 179 -12.87 -36.08 17.00
N ASP A 180 -13.17 -37.25 17.55
CA ASP A 180 -14.55 -37.70 17.85
C ASP A 180 -15.28 -36.74 18.80
N ASP A 181 -14.57 -36.17 19.79
CA ASP A 181 -15.09 -35.12 20.66
C ASP A 181 -14.79 -33.74 20.06
N LYS A 182 -15.83 -32.95 19.84
CA LYS A 182 -15.77 -31.57 19.33
C LYS A 182 -15.10 -30.60 20.31
N LEU A 183 -14.79 -31.03 21.54
CA LEU A 183 -14.03 -30.28 22.54
C LEU A 183 -12.55 -30.69 22.61
N GLU A 184 -12.09 -31.72 21.88
CA GLU A 184 -10.67 -32.08 21.79
C GLU A 184 -9.95 -31.28 20.68
N GLU A 185 -8.70 -30.89 20.95
CA GLU A 185 -7.86 -30.17 20.00
C GLU A 185 -7.15 -31.12 19.00
N GLN A 186 -6.97 -30.67 17.76
CA GLN A 186 -6.12 -31.36 16.80
C GLN A 186 -4.65 -31.31 17.26
N ARG A 187 -4.16 -32.45 17.75
CA ARG A 187 -2.84 -32.61 18.38
C ARG A 187 -1.72 -32.39 17.35
N GLN A 188 -0.74 -31.55 17.69
CA GLN A 188 0.46 -31.31 16.86
C GLN A 188 1.72 -31.69 17.62
N THR A 189 2.70 -32.33 16.95
CA THR A 189 4.02 -32.54 17.53
C THR A 189 4.76 -31.19 17.67
N ARG A 190 5.61 -31.03 18.69
CA ARG A 190 6.41 -29.81 18.84
C ARG A 190 7.35 -29.60 17.64
N GLU A 191 7.87 -30.69 17.09
CA GLU A 191 8.76 -30.68 15.92
C GLU A 191 8.02 -30.14 14.68
N ASN A 192 6.83 -30.67 14.38
CA ASN A 192 6.00 -30.17 13.29
C ASN A 192 5.57 -28.72 13.50
N ARG A 193 5.19 -28.34 14.74
CA ARG A 193 4.81 -26.96 15.07
C ARG A 193 5.95 -25.99 14.82
N GLU A 194 7.19 -26.36 15.11
CA GLU A 194 8.38 -25.57 14.78
C GLU A 194 8.68 -25.57 13.27
N LYS A 195 8.51 -26.69 12.56
CA LYS A 195 8.66 -26.77 11.09
C LYS A 195 7.76 -25.76 10.36
N VAL A 196 6.45 -25.74 10.64
CA VAL A 196 5.52 -24.79 10.01
C VAL A 196 5.53 -23.38 10.64
N LYS A 197 6.43 -23.11 11.59
CA LYS A 197 6.41 -21.86 12.37
C LYS A 197 6.68 -20.62 11.55
N MET A 198 7.67 -20.66 10.66
CA MET A 198 8.04 -19.48 9.87
C MET A 198 7.02 -19.20 8.77
N SER A 199 6.49 -20.22 8.10
CA SER A 199 5.46 -20.04 7.06
C SER A 199 4.15 -19.45 7.60
N THR A 200 3.78 -19.74 8.86
CA THR A 200 2.63 -19.09 9.55
C THR A 200 2.81 -17.58 9.80
N ARG A 201 3.99 -16.98 9.57
CA ARG A 201 4.25 -15.56 9.82
C ARG A 201 3.98 -14.63 8.63
N CYS A 202 3.52 -15.16 7.49
CA CYS A 202 3.28 -14.33 6.30
C CYS A 202 2.16 -13.32 6.55
N ILE A 203 2.45 -12.02 6.38
CA ILE A 203 1.52 -10.90 6.54
C ILE A 203 0.98 -10.36 5.20
N TRP A 204 1.10 -11.14 4.12
CA TRP A 204 0.47 -10.89 2.82
C TRP A 204 0.86 -9.54 2.15
N CYS A 205 2.00 -8.99 2.53
CA CYS A 205 2.46 -7.65 2.17
C CYS A 205 2.94 -7.44 0.71
N GLY A 206 2.71 -8.37 -0.22
CA GLY A 206 3.14 -8.26 -1.63
C GLY A 206 4.66 -8.30 -1.91
N ALA A 207 5.51 -7.75 -1.02
CA ALA A 207 6.94 -7.48 -1.23
C ALA A 207 7.74 -8.63 -1.87
N CYS A 208 7.52 -9.88 -1.45
CA CYS A 208 8.22 -11.03 -2.00
C CYS A 208 7.83 -11.35 -3.46
N MET A 209 6.60 -11.07 -3.88
CA MET A 209 6.16 -11.15 -5.29
C MET A 209 6.83 -10.03 -6.10
N SER A 210 6.72 -8.79 -5.61
CA SER A 210 7.34 -7.60 -6.22
C SER A 210 8.86 -7.73 -6.42
N SER A 211 9.57 -8.43 -5.53
CA SER A 211 11.00 -8.69 -5.67
C SER A 211 11.38 -9.83 -6.64
N CYS A 212 10.40 -10.57 -7.17
CA CYS A 212 10.64 -11.79 -7.93
C CYS A 212 10.38 -11.57 -9.42
N ASN A 213 11.46 -11.48 -10.21
CA ASN A 213 11.40 -11.27 -11.66
C ASN A 213 10.71 -12.43 -12.44
N ILE A 214 10.38 -13.53 -11.77
CA ILE A 214 9.58 -14.63 -12.33
C ILE A 214 8.08 -14.44 -12.10
N ALA A 215 7.69 -13.69 -11.06
CA ALA A 215 6.31 -13.29 -10.78
C ALA A 215 6.02 -11.88 -11.34
N ALA A 216 6.60 -11.55 -12.49
CA ALA A 216 6.60 -10.21 -13.05
C ALA A 216 5.64 -10.07 -14.23
N GLY A 217 4.71 -9.11 -14.13
CA GLY A 217 3.62 -8.93 -15.10
C GLY A 217 2.55 -10.01 -14.99
N ASP A 218 1.54 -9.93 -15.85
CA ASP A 218 0.45 -10.92 -15.90
C ASP A 218 0.98 -12.29 -16.34
N ASN A 219 1.03 -13.24 -15.40
CA ASN A 219 1.51 -14.60 -15.61
C ASN A 219 1.00 -15.52 -14.49
N GLU A 220 0.68 -16.78 -14.78
CA GLU A 220 -0.03 -17.66 -13.83
C GLU A 220 0.84 -18.23 -12.68
N TYR A 221 2.06 -17.72 -12.43
CA TYR A 221 2.94 -18.25 -11.38
C TYR A 221 2.44 -17.92 -9.97
N LEU A 222 2.08 -18.97 -9.21
CA LEU A 222 1.65 -18.89 -7.79
C LEU A 222 2.57 -17.99 -6.93
N GLY A 223 3.86 -17.99 -7.24
CA GLY A 223 4.83 -17.10 -6.61
C GLY A 223 5.17 -17.41 -5.15
N PRO A 224 6.18 -16.71 -4.59
CA PRO A 224 6.71 -17.02 -3.26
C PRO A 224 5.71 -16.86 -2.10
N ALA A 225 4.69 -16.01 -2.23
CA ALA A 225 3.69 -15.81 -1.17
C ALA A 225 2.75 -17.03 -1.04
N ALA A 226 2.13 -17.44 -2.15
CA ALA A 226 1.19 -18.55 -2.18
C ALA A 226 1.88 -19.90 -1.96
N ILE A 227 3.06 -20.12 -2.56
CA ILE A 227 3.80 -21.37 -2.34
C ILE A 227 4.23 -21.51 -0.86
N ASN A 228 4.55 -20.42 -0.17
CA ASN A 228 4.77 -20.46 1.29
C ASN A 228 3.47 -20.74 2.08
N LYS A 229 2.34 -20.22 1.62
CA LYS A 229 1.02 -20.49 2.22
C LYS A 229 0.63 -21.96 2.05
N ALA A 230 0.92 -22.56 0.89
CA ALA A 230 0.78 -23.99 0.66
C ALA A 230 1.74 -24.82 1.52
N TYR A 231 3.02 -24.41 1.64
CA TYR A 231 4.00 -25.04 2.54
C TYR A 231 3.49 -25.10 3.98
N ARG A 232 2.85 -24.02 4.48
CA ARG A 232 2.25 -24.00 5.82
C ARG A 232 1.27 -25.15 6.03
N PHE A 233 0.54 -25.58 5.00
CA PHE A 233 -0.51 -26.61 5.11
C PHE A 233 0.00 -28.00 4.75
N ALA A 234 0.64 -28.17 3.58
CA ALA A 234 1.21 -29.45 3.12
C ALA A 234 2.35 -30.01 4.00
N MET A 235 2.79 -29.26 5.03
CA MET A 235 3.75 -29.69 6.04
C MET A 235 3.17 -29.72 7.46
N ASP A 236 1.89 -29.41 7.67
CA ASP A 236 1.20 -29.53 8.97
C ASP A 236 0.66 -30.96 9.12
N GLU A 237 1.23 -31.73 10.05
CA GLU A 237 0.87 -33.15 10.27
C GLU A 237 -0.62 -33.36 10.58
N ARG A 238 -1.34 -32.31 11.00
CA ARG A 238 -2.77 -32.36 11.34
C ARG A 238 -3.72 -32.41 10.15
N GLU A 239 -3.25 -32.19 8.92
CA GLU A 239 -4.12 -32.31 7.74
C GLU A 239 -4.20 -33.74 7.19
N GLY A 240 -3.30 -34.64 7.59
CA GLY A 240 -3.21 -36.00 7.05
C GLY A 240 -2.46 -36.08 5.71
N GLU A 241 -2.19 -37.32 5.26
CA GLU A 241 -1.42 -37.55 4.02
C GLU A 241 -2.30 -37.36 2.77
N ASN A 242 -3.62 -37.60 2.79
CA ASN A 242 -4.45 -37.46 1.58
C ASN A 242 -4.59 -35.98 1.20
N ARG A 243 -4.88 -35.09 2.15
CA ARG A 243 -4.89 -33.64 1.89
C ARG A 243 -3.50 -33.09 1.53
N LYS A 244 -2.42 -33.59 2.15
CA LYS A 244 -1.05 -33.27 1.72
C LYS A 244 -0.82 -33.65 0.25
N GLN A 245 -1.30 -34.82 -0.18
CA GLN A 245 -1.20 -35.29 -1.56
C GLN A 245 -2.00 -34.40 -2.54
N GLU A 246 -3.16 -33.88 -2.14
CA GLU A 246 -3.91 -32.90 -2.93
C GLU A 246 -3.18 -31.56 -3.08
N ARG A 247 -2.67 -31.02 -1.98
CA ARG A 247 -1.91 -29.76 -2.00
C ARG A 247 -0.62 -29.88 -2.80
N LEU A 248 0.05 -31.03 -2.76
CA LEU A 248 1.18 -31.32 -3.66
C LEU A 248 0.74 -31.31 -5.13
N ARG A 249 -0.38 -31.93 -5.50
CA ARG A 249 -0.90 -31.87 -6.89
C ARG A 249 -1.22 -30.45 -7.37
N ILE A 250 -1.68 -29.54 -6.51
CA ILE A 250 -1.86 -28.12 -6.85
C ILE A 250 -0.49 -27.47 -7.11
N ILE A 251 0.47 -27.71 -6.23
CA ILE A 251 1.80 -27.08 -6.25
C ILE A 251 2.72 -27.65 -7.34
N GLU A 252 2.46 -28.87 -7.81
CA GLU A 252 3.19 -29.57 -8.87
C GLU A 252 2.78 -29.15 -10.30
N GLN A 253 1.76 -28.30 -10.46
CA GLN A 253 1.37 -27.76 -11.77
C GLN A 253 2.51 -26.94 -12.41
N GLU A 254 2.46 -26.74 -13.74
CA GLU A 254 3.53 -26.05 -14.49
C GLU A 254 3.87 -24.67 -13.90
N HIS A 255 2.85 -23.95 -13.42
CA HIS A 255 2.95 -22.61 -12.85
C HIS A 255 3.07 -22.61 -11.31
N GLY A 256 3.24 -23.79 -10.71
CA GLY A 256 3.54 -23.96 -9.29
C GLY A 256 5.03 -23.81 -8.98
N VAL A 257 5.60 -24.73 -8.18
CA VAL A 257 7.01 -24.61 -7.73
C VAL A 257 8.02 -24.57 -8.87
N TRP A 258 7.73 -25.19 -10.02
CA TRP A 258 8.71 -25.40 -11.09
C TRP A 258 9.22 -24.11 -11.72
N ARG A 259 8.36 -23.08 -11.85
CA ARG A 259 8.77 -21.75 -12.37
C ARG A 259 9.87 -21.10 -11.52
N CYS A 260 9.93 -21.38 -10.21
CA CYS A 260 10.89 -20.72 -9.30
C CYS A 260 12.36 -21.00 -9.67
N GLN A 261 13.06 -19.96 -10.13
CA GLN A 261 14.49 -19.99 -10.51
C GLN A 261 15.46 -19.76 -9.33
N THR A 262 15.01 -19.87 -8.08
CA THR A 262 15.86 -19.80 -6.87
C THR A 262 16.69 -18.51 -6.74
N GLN A 263 16.10 -17.37 -7.12
CA GLN A 263 16.78 -16.04 -7.12
C GLN A 263 17.03 -15.44 -5.72
N PHE A 264 16.54 -16.07 -4.65
CA PHE A 264 16.60 -15.63 -3.23
C PHE A 264 16.00 -14.26 -2.86
N SER A 265 15.78 -13.34 -3.81
CA SER A 265 15.23 -11.99 -3.57
C SER A 265 13.98 -11.96 -2.70
N CYS A 266 13.06 -12.91 -2.90
CA CYS A 266 11.84 -13.06 -2.11
C CYS A 266 12.09 -13.29 -0.62
N THR A 267 13.14 -14.04 -0.27
CA THR A 267 13.57 -14.27 1.12
C THR A 267 14.23 -13.00 1.67
N GLU A 268 15.13 -12.39 0.89
CA GLU A 268 15.85 -11.16 1.26
C GLU A 268 14.95 -9.97 1.58
N VAL A 269 13.83 -9.80 0.88
CA VAL A 269 12.90 -8.69 1.16
C VAL A 269 11.82 -9.03 2.19
N CYS A 270 11.76 -10.26 2.71
CA CYS A 270 10.67 -10.68 3.58
C CYS A 270 10.74 -9.95 4.92
N PRO A 271 9.80 -9.03 5.26
CA PRO A 271 9.92 -8.21 6.46
C PRO A 271 9.70 -8.97 7.78
N LYS A 272 9.37 -10.26 7.68
CA LYS A 272 9.13 -11.22 8.78
C LYS A 272 10.11 -12.42 8.76
N ASP A 273 11.19 -12.30 7.98
CA ASP A 273 12.36 -13.18 8.00
C ASP A 273 12.04 -14.64 7.64
N ILE A 274 11.04 -14.85 6.76
CA ILE A 274 10.57 -16.19 6.35
C ILE A 274 11.50 -16.75 5.25
N PRO A 275 12.01 -17.99 5.37
CA PRO A 275 12.89 -18.60 4.38
C PRO A 275 12.09 -19.12 3.17
N LEU A 276 11.45 -18.21 2.44
CA LEU A 276 10.52 -18.52 1.33
C LEU A 276 11.18 -19.43 0.28
N THR A 277 12.44 -19.18 -0.05
CA THR A 277 13.20 -20.00 -1.02
C THR A 277 13.44 -21.42 -0.50
N GLU A 278 13.63 -21.62 0.81
CA GLU A 278 13.79 -22.95 1.41
C GLU A 278 12.47 -23.73 1.37
N HIS A 279 11.36 -23.10 1.75
CA HIS A 279 10.02 -23.68 1.70
C HIS A 279 9.65 -24.15 0.28
N ILE A 280 9.92 -23.32 -0.74
CA ILE A 280 9.75 -23.67 -2.16
C ILE A 280 10.61 -24.89 -2.53
N GLN A 281 11.88 -24.91 -2.11
CA GLN A 281 12.81 -26.00 -2.41
C GLN A 281 12.49 -27.29 -1.64
N GLU A 282 11.83 -27.23 -0.48
CA GLU A 282 11.32 -28.43 0.20
C GLU A 282 10.07 -28.98 -0.48
N LEU A 283 9.14 -28.13 -0.94
CA LEU A 283 8.01 -28.58 -1.76
C LEU A 283 8.47 -29.24 -3.07
N LYS A 284 9.49 -28.69 -3.76
CA LYS A 284 10.13 -29.37 -4.90
C LYS A 284 10.67 -30.76 -4.52
N ARG A 285 11.29 -30.90 -3.34
CA ARG A 285 11.82 -32.18 -2.85
C ARG A 285 10.71 -33.19 -2.53
N GLU A 286 9.63 -32.77 -1.87
CA GLU A 286 8.48 -33.63 -1.61
C GLU A 286 7.79 -34.06 -2.92
N ALA A 287 7.57 -33.14 -3.86
CA ALA A 287 7.01 -33.42 -5.18
C ALA A 287 7.82 -34.46 -5.98
N VAL A 288 9.16 -34.32 -6.02
CA VAL A 288 10.01 -35.32 -6.68
C VAL A 288 9.93 -36.68 -5.97
N LYS A 289 10.00 -36.72 -4.63
CA LYS A 289 9.79 -37.98 -3.88
C LYS A 289 8.43 -38.60 -4.20
N ASN A 290 7.40 -37.77 -4.35
CA ASN A 290 6.02 -38.22 -4.53
C ASN A 290 5.85 -38.96 -5.86
N ASN A 291 6.30 -38.35 -6.96
CA ASN A 291 6.29 -38.97 -8.28
C ASN A 291 7.19 -40.22 -8.36
N LEU A 292 8.29 -40.26 -7.59
CA LEU A 292 9.15 -41.44 -7.48
C LEU A 292 8.56 -42.59 -6.64
N LYS A 293 7.48 -42.39 -5.86
CA LYS A 293 6.78 -43.51 -5.17
C LYS A 293 5.98 -44.40 -6.13
N PHE A 294 5.76 -43.96 -7.38
CA PHE A 294 4.95 -44.64 -8.39
C PHE A 294 5.80 -45.28 -9.52
N TRP A 295 7.10 -45.47 -9.28
CA TRP A 295 8.07 -46.09 -10.20
C TRP A 295 8.85 -47.24 -9.49
#